data_AF-A0A2X1MZE0-F1
#
_entry.id   AF-A0A2X1MZE0-F1
#
_cell.length_a   1.000
_cell.length_b   1.000
_cell.length_c   1.000
_cell.angle_alpha   90.00
_cell.angle_beta   90.00
_cell.angle_gamma   90.00
#
_symmetry.space_group_name_H-M   'P 1'
#
loop_
_entity.id
_entity.type
_entity.pdbx_description
1 polymer ?
#
loop_
_entity_poly.entity_id
_entity_poly.type
_entity_poly.pdbx_seq_one_letter_code
_entity_poly.pdbx_strand_id
1 'polypeptide(L)'
;MRWLHEKTLPASAPKNGHYKAYILGEGPDGVAKTPEWASQITGVPADKIIKLAREIGSTKPAFISQGWGPQRHANGEIATRAISMLAILTGNVGINGGNSGAREGSYSLPFVRMPTLENPIQTSISMFMWTDAIERGPEMTALRDGVRGKDKLDVPIKMIWNYAVTA
;
A
#
# COMPACT_ATOMS: atom_id res chain seq x y z
N MET A 1 -7.12 -17.37 -11.09
CA MET A 1 -5.65 -17.46 -11.33
C MET A 1 -5.16 -16.81 -12.64
N ARG A 2 -5.93 -15.94 -13.31
CA ARG A 2 -5.57 -15.38 -14.65
C ARG A 2 -4.51 -14.27 -14.60
N TRP A 3 -4.31 -13.63 -13.45
CA TRP A 3 -3.61 -12.33 -13.36
C TRP A 3 -2.13 -12.41 -12.92
N LEU A 4 -1.65 -13.57 -12.46
CA LEU A 4 -0.32 -13.73 -11.85
C LEU A 4 0.54 -14.77 -12.56
N HIS A 5 0.24 -15.06 -13.83
CA HIS A 5 0.97 -16.01 -14.66
C HIS A 5 2.02 -15.29 -15.52
N GLU A 6 3.04 -15.99 -15.99
CA GLU A 6 4.07 -15.49 -16.92
C GLU A 6 3.48 -14.77 -18.15
N LYS A 7 2.27 -15.18 -18.59
CA LYS A 7 1.56 -14.60 -19.74
C LYS A 7 1.07 -13.17 -19.50
N THR A 8 1.05 -12.70 -18.25
CA THR A 8 0.66 -11.33 -17.89
C THR A 8 1.84 -10.38 -17.73
N LEU A 9 3.07 -10.87 -17.89
CA LEU A 9 4.28 -10.06 -17.81
C LEU A 9 4.69 -9.51 -19.19
N PRO A 10 5.40 -8.36 -19.24
CA PRO A 10 6.02 -7.88 -20.46
C PRO A 10 7.08 -8.87 -20.95
N ALA A 11 7.35 -8.88 -22.26
CA ALA A 11 8.30 -9.81 -22.87
C ALA A 11 9.74 -9.68 -22.34
N SER A 12 10.10 -8.52 -21.79
CA SER A 12 11.41 -8.28 -21.17
C SER A 12 11.52 -8.79 -19.73
N ALA A 13 10.44 -9.31 -19.15
CA ALA A 13 10.45 -9.77 -17.77
C ALA A 13 11.35 -11.01 -17.61
N PRO A 14 12.09 -11.12 -16.50
CA PRO A 14 12.86 -12.32 -16.20
C PRO A 14 11.96 -13.56 -16.15
N LYS A 15 12.51 -14.70 -16.59
CA LYS A 15 11.87 -16.01 -16.40
C LYS A 15 11.52 -16.19 -14.92
N ASN A 16 10.31 -16.69 -14.65
CA ASN A 16 9.77 -16.86 -13.31
C ASN A 16 9.64 -15.55 -12.49
N GLY A 17 9.71 -14.36 -13.10
CA GLY A 17 9.55 -13.07 -12.41
C GLY A 17 8.13 -12.79 -11.89
N HIS A 18 7.16 -13.65 -12.21
CA HIS A 18 5.77 -13.52 -11.78
C HIS A 18 5.52 -14.01 -10.35
N TYR A 19 4.45 -13.48 -9.75
CA TYR A 19 4.09 -13.77 -8.36
C TYR A 19 3.77 -15.25 -8.10
N LYS A 20 3.24 -15.99 -9.08
CA LYS A 20 2.99 -17.43 -8.95
C LYS A 20 4.29 -18.20 -8.66
N ALA A 21 5.37 -17.95 -9.41
CA ALA A 21 6.65 -18.60 -9.15
C ALA A 21 7.20 -18.27 -7.77
N TYR A 22 7.07 -17.02 -7.31
CA TYR A 22 7.49 -16.64 -5.96
C TYR A 22 6.75 -17.42 -4.87
N ILE A 23 5.43 -17.64 -5.03
CA ILE A 23 4.64 -18.45 -4.09
C ILE A 23 5.06 -19.92 -4.13
N LEU A 24 5.29 -20.46 -5.34
CA LEU A 24 5.65 -21.87 -5.53
C LEU A 24 7.12 -22.18 -5.24
N GLY A 25 7.96 -21.17 -4.96
CA GLY A 25 9.40 -21.36 -4.75
C GLY A 25 10.20 -21.57 -6.02
N GLU A 26 9.62 -21.25 -7.18
CA GLU A 26 10.27 -21.31 -8.51
C GLU A 26 11.00 -20.00 -8.85
N GLY A 27 10.88 -19.00 -7.99
CA GLY A 27 11.57 -17.71 -8.10
C GLY A 27 13.00 -17.76 -7.55
N PRO A 28 13.71 -16.62 -7.57
CA PRO A 28 15.12 -16.54 -7.15
C PRO A 28 15.39 -16.95 -5.71
N ASP A 29 14.38 -16.90 -4.83
CA ASP A 29 14.53 -17.26 -3.42
C ASP A 29 14.47 -18.77 -3.16
N GLY A 30 13.95 -19.58 -4.10
CA GLY A 30 13.91 -21.04 -3.99
C GLY A 30 13.02 -21.58 -2.87
N VAL A 31 12.18 -20.75 -2.23
CA VAL A 31 11.40 -21.13 -1.05
C VAL A 31 9.92 -21.18 -1.37
N ALA A 32 9.32 -22.37 -1.29
CA ALA A 32 7.86 -22.51 -1.41
C ALA A 32 7.14 -21.91 -0.20
N LYS A 33 6.13 -21.08 -0.44
CA LYS A 33 5.34 -20.39 0.59
C LYS A 33 4.20 -21.30 1.08
N THR A 34 4.55 -22.48 1.61
CA THR A 34 3.58 -23.48 2.06
C THR A 34 2.89 -23.07 3.37
N PRO A 35 1.75 -23.70 3.74
CA PRO A 35 1.11 -23.49 5.03
C PRO A 35 2.05 -23.76 6.22
N GLU A 36 2.91 -24.77 6.13
CA GLU A 36 3.89 -25.11 7.16
C GLU A 36 4.94 -24.01 7.31
N TRP A 37 5.45 -23.49 6.19
CA TRP A 37 6.34 -22.33 6.17
C TRP A 37 5.70 -21.11 6.83
N ALA A 38 4.45 -20.80 6.47
CA ALA A 38 3.72 -19.67 7.05
C ALA A 38 3.43 -19.86 8.55
N SER A 39 3.20 -21.11 8.97
CA SER A 39 2.94 -21.47 10.36
C SER A 39 4.14 -21.17 11.26
N GLN A 40 5.36 -21.48 10.81
CA GLN A 40 6.59 -21.18 11.55
C GLN A 40 6.82 -19.67 11.75
N ILE A 41 6.36 -18.83 10.82
CA ILE A 41 6.54 -17.38 10.89
C ILE A 41 5.45 -16.71 11.73
N THR A 42 4.21 -17.11 11.51
CA THR A 42 3.03 -16.42 12.07
C THR A 42 2.56 -17.00 13.40
N GLY A 43 2.99 -18.22 13.74
CA GLY A 43 2.45 -19.01 14.85
C GLY A 43 1.04 -19.55 14.60
N VAL A 44 0.43 -19.29 13.44
CA VAL A 44 -0.90 -19.82 13.09
C VAL A 44 -0.75 -21.27 12.63
N PRO A 45 -1.50 -22.24 13.20
CA PRO A 45 -1.45 -23.63 12.76
C PRO A 45 -1.73 -23.81 11.24
N ALA A 46 -0.95 -24.67 10.58
CA ALA A 46 -1.04 -24.91 9.14
C ALA A 46 -2.44 -25.36 8.68
N ASP A 47 -3.12 -26.17 9.49
CA ASP A 47 -4.49 -26.62 9.25
C ASP A 47 -5.50 -25.45 9.22
N LYS A 48 -5.33 -24.45 10.09
CA LYS A 48 -6.15 -23.23 10.08
C LYS A 48 -5.90 -22.39 8.84
N ILE A 49 -4.65 -22.27 8.41
CA ILE A 49 -4.28 -21.56 7.17
C ILE A 49 -4.96 -22.23 5.97
N ILE A 50 -4.87 -23.57 5.87
CA ILE A 50 -5.49 -24.35 4.79
C ILE A 50 -7.01 -24.20 4.83
N LYS A 51 -7.63 -24.30 6.01
CA LYS A 51 -9.08 -24.16 6.19
C LYS A 51 -9.55 -22.79 5.68
N LEU A 52 -8.93 -21.71 6.14
CA LEU A 52 -9.28 -20.35 5.71
C LEU A 52 -9.09 -20.17 4.20
N ALA A 53 -7.98 -20.68 3.63
CA ALA A 53 -7.75 -20.60 2.18
C ALA A 53 -8.84 -21.32 1.38
N ARG A 54 -9.32 -22.49 1.86
CA ARG A 54 -10.42 -23.22 1.23
C ARG A 54 -11.75 -22.50 1.38
N GLU A 55 -12.03 -21.91 2.53
CA GLU A 55 -13.24 -21.09 2.77
C GLU A 55 -13.26 -19.89 1.81
N ILE A 56 -12.17 -19.13 1.72
CA ILE A 56 -12.03 -18.00 0.79
C ILE A 56 -12.17 -18.45 -0.68
N GLY A 57 -11.52 -19.55 -1.06
CA GLY A 57 -11.53 -20.04 -2.45
C GLY A 57 -12.86 -20.68 -2.90
N SER A 58 -13.64 -21.20 -1.96
CA SER A 58 -14.94 -21.84 -2.24
C SER A 58 -16.12 -20.88 -2.14
N THR A 59 -15.97 -19.78 -1.40
CA THR A 59 -17.02 -18.75 -1.24
C THR A 59 -17.10 -17.86 -2.47
N LYS A 60 -18.28 -17.77 -3.10
CA LYS A 60 -18.52 -17.00 -4.32
C LYS A 60 -19.83 -16.21 -4.22
N PRO A 61 -19.81 -14.87 -4.14
CA PRO A 61 -18.62 -14.00 -4.03
C PRO A 61 -18.06 -13.98 -2.60
N ALA A 62 -16.75 -13.74 -2.45
CA ALA A 62 -16.13 -13.48 -1.15
C ALA A 62 -15.70 -12.00 -1.02
N PHE A 63 -16.17 -11.36 0.04
CA PHE A 63 -15.82 -9.98 0.39
C PHE A 63 -14.67 -9.98 1.41
N ILE A 64 -13.54 -9.35 1.08
CA ILE A 64 -12.33 -9.34 1.92
C ILE A 64 -11.98 -7.89 2.27
N SER A 65 -12.22 -7.43 3.50
CA SER A 65 -11.85 -6.06 3.93
C SER A 65 -10.73 -6.09 4.97
N GLN A 66 -9.62 -5.40 4.66
CA GLN A 66 -8.47 -5.30 5.57
C GLN A 66 -8.56 -4.15 6.60
N GLY A 67 -9.51 -3.22 6.44
CA GLY A 67 -9.53 -1.98 7.21
C GLY A 67 -8.29 -1.10 6.98
N TRP A 68 -7.83 -0.41 8.03
CA TRP A 68 -6.73 0.57 7.98
C TRP A 68 -5.51 0.28 8.85
N GLY A 69 -5.56 -0.80 9.63
CA GLY A 69 -4.46 -1.20 10.51
C GLY A 69 -3.26 -1.79 9.77
N PRO A 70 -3.45 -2.78 8.87
CA PRO A 70 -2.33 -3.53 8.29
C PRO A 70 -1.26 -2.67 7.62
N GLN A 71 -1.66 -1.60 6.92
CA GLN A 71 -0.73 -0.70 6.22
C GLN A 71 0.13 0.19 7.14
N ARG A 72 -0.13 0.25 8.45
CA ARG A 72 0.56 1.16 9.40
C ARG A 72 1.68 0.47 10.17
N HIS A 73 2.43 -0.39 9.49
CA HIS A 73 3.55 -1.13 10.05
C HIS A 73 4.70 -1.16 9.03
N ALA A 74 5.91 -1.54 9.46
CA ALA A 74 7.12 -1.48 8.66
C ALA A 74 7.08 -2.23 7.31
N ASN A 75 6.16 -3.20 7.15
CA ASN A 75 5.94 -3.95 5.91
C ASN A 75 4.49 -3.81 5.40
N GLY A 76 3.84 -2.69 5.73
CA GLY A 76 2.40 -2.48 5.53
C GLY A 76 1.97 -2.56 4.08
N GLU A 77 2.78 -2.02 3.16
CA GLU A 77 2.55 -2.08 1.72
C GLU A 77 2.57 -3.52 1.18
N ILE A 78 3.45 -4.37 1.72
CA ILE A 78 3.52 -5.78 1.34
C ILE A 78 2.32 -6.54 1.89
N ALA A 79 1.92 -6.27 3.14
CA ALA A 79 0.76 -6.88 3.76
C ALA A 79 -0.54 -6.52 3.01
N THR A 80 -0.77 -5.24 2.72
CA THR A 80 -1.93 -4.79 1.95
C THR A 80 -1.95 -5.37 0.54
N ARG A 81 -0.79 -5.40 -0.14
CA ARG A 81 -0.69 -6.04 -1.46
C ARG A 81 -1.07 -7.52 -1.39
N ALA A 82 -0.58 -8.26 -0.39
CA ALA A 82 -0.89 -9.67 -0.23
C ALA A 82 -2.40 -9.92 0.00
N ILE A 83 -3.08 -9.08 0.79
CA ILE A 83 -4.52 -9.19 1.03
C ILE A 83 -5.31 -8.91 -0.26
N SER A 84 -4.98 -7.84 -0.99
CA SER A 84 -5.62 -7.54 -2.29
C SER A 84 -5.43 -8.66 -3.31
N MET A 85 -4.30 -9.37 -3.28
CA MET A 85 -4.06 -10.51 -4.16
C MET A 85 -5.05 -11.66 -3.91
N LEU A 86 -5.56 -11.85 -2.69
CA LEU A 86 -6.59 -12.87 -2.43
C LEU A 86 -7.85 -12.59 -3.26
N ALA A 87 -8.38 -11.36 -3.21
CA ALA A 87 -9.56 -10.97 -3.97
C ALA A 87 -9.36 -11.08 -5.49
N ILE A 88 -8.17 -10.73 -5.99
CA ILE A 88 -7.79 -10.89 -7.40
C ILE A 88 -7.72 -12.36 -7.80
N LEU A 89 -7.12 -13.22 -6.96
CA LEU A 89 -6.90 -14.62 -7.25
C LEU A 89 -8.20 -15.42 -7.31
N THR A 90 -9.14 -15.11 -6.42
CA THR A 90 -10.47 -15.73 -6.33
C THR A 90 -11.50 -15.08 -7.26
N GLY A 91 -11.17 -13.96 -7.91
CA GLY A 91 -12.03 -13.33 -8.92
C GLY A 91 -13.16 -12.50 -8.32
N ASN A 92 -12.97 -11.92 -7.13
CA ASN A 92 -13.97 -11.10 -6.45
C ASN A 92 -13.93 -9.62 -6.83
N VAL A 93 -12.95 -9.20 -7.63
CA VAL A 93 -12.84 -7.81 -8.08
C VAL A 93 -13.89 -7.50 -9.15
N GLY A 94 -14.70 -6.48 -8.91
CA GLY A 94 -15.65 -5.95 -9.90
C GLY A 94 -16.97 -6.73 -10.03
N ILE A 95 -17.24 -7.68 -9.14
CA ILE A 95 -18.50 -8.44 -9.12
C ILE A 95 -19.40 -8.01 -7.95
N ASN A 96 -20.71 -8.15 -8.09
CA ASN A 96 -21.66 -7.88 -7.00
C ASN A 96 -21.38 -8.84 -5.82
N GLY A 97 -21.30 -8.29 -4.61
CA GLY A 97 -20.95 -9.03 -3.38
C GLY A 97 -19.46 -9.32 -3.19
N GLY A 98 -18.60 -8.97 -4.17
CA GLY A 98 -17.14 -9.01 -4.04
C GLY A 98 -16.53 -7.64 -3.73
N ASN A 99 -15.19 -7.58 -3.64
CA ASN A 99 -14.44 -6.31 -3.53
C ASN A 99 -12.98 -6.46 -4.01
N SER A 100 -12.17 -5.41 -3.82
CA SER A 100 -10.76 -5.35 -4.22
C SER A 100 -9.76 -5.85 -3.17
N GLY A 101 -10.22 -6.32 -2.00
CA GLY A 101 -9.37 -6.53 -0.83
C GLY A 101 -9.11 -5.26 0.00
N ALA A 102 -9.54 -4.09 -0.49
CA ALA A 102 -9.46 -2.83 0.24
C ALA A 102 -10.62 -2.67 1.24
N ARG A 103 -10.53 -1.65 2.09
CA ARG A 103 -11.62 -1.21 2.96
C ARG A 103 -12.89 -0.93 2.15
N GLU A 104 -14.03 -1.24 2.75
CA GLU A 104 -15.36 -0.84 2.30
C GLU A 104 -15.47 0.69 2.14
N GLY A 105 -16.30 1.12 1.19
CA GLY A 105 -16.64 2.54 1.08
C GLY A 105 -17.24 3.04 2.40
N SER A 106 -16.95 4.29 2.75
CA SER A 106 -17.55 4.92 3.91
C SER A 106 -18.64 5.88 3.49
N TYR A 107 -19.70 5.94 4.28
CA TYR A 107 -20.69 6.99 4.13
C TYR A 107 -20.08 8.31 4.59
N SER A 108 -20.05 9.31 3.72
CA SER A 108 -19.57 10.64 4.10
C SER A 108 -20.66 11.36 4.89
N LEU A 109 -20.42 11.56 6.18
CA LEU A 109 -21.15 12.59 6.92
C LEU A 109 -20.55 13.95 6.53
N PRO A 110 -21.37 14.96 6.18
CA PRO A 110 -20.86 16.29 5.92
C PRO A 110 -20.19 16.83 7.19
N PHE A 111 -18.87 17.00 7.12
CA PHE A 111 -18.06 17.60 8.17
C PHE A 111 -17.82 19.06 7.84
N VAL A 112 -18.04 19.96 8.81
CA VAL A 112 -17.69 21.37 8.67
C VAL A 112 -16.17 21.47 8.68
N ARG A 113 -15.58 21.66 7.49
CA ARG A 113 -14.14 21.90 7.37
C ARG A 113 -13.82 23.27 7.95
N MET A 114 -12.64 23.41 8.55
CA MET A 114 -12.13 24.74 8.82
C MET A 114 -12.03 25.51 7.50
N PRO A 115 -12.39 26.81 7.48
CA PRO A 115 -12.27 27.62 6.29
C PRO A 115 -10.80 27.64 5.84
N THR A 116 -10.52 27.09 4.66
CA THR A 116 -9.23 27.23 4.01
C THR A 116 -9.05 28.68 3.60
N LEU A 117 -8.12 29.37 4.25
CA LEU A 117 -7.67 30.70 3.82
C LEU A 117 -6.85 30.57 2.53
N GLU A 118 -6.76 31.65 1.74
CA GLU A 118 -5.81 31.71 0.65
C GLU A 118 -4.38 31.77 1.21
N ASN A 119 -3.52 30.85 0.78
CA ASN A 119 -2.11 30.86 1.17
C ASN A 119 -1.36 31.89 0.30
N PRO A 120 -0.87 33.01 0.87
CA PRO A 120 -0.12 33.99 0.10
C PRO A 120 1.26 33.48 -0.34
N ILE A 121 1.78 32.41 0.30
CA ILE A 121 3.09 31.84 0.00
C ILE A 121 2.96 30.80 -1.11
N GLN A 122 3.46 31.16 -2.29
CA GLN A 122 3.51 30.27 -3.47
C GLN A 122 4.74 29.36 -3.49
N THR A 123 5.74 29.66 -2.65
CA THR A 123 6.93 28.82 -2.49
C THR A 123 6.53 27.48 -1.89
N SER A 124 6.94 26.38 -2.52
CA SER A 124 6.59 25.04 -2.06
C SER A 124 7.78 24.09 -2.15
N ILE A 125 7.73 23.05 -1.33
CA ILE A 125 8.66 21.93 -1.31
C ILE A 125 7.90 20.62 -1.51
N SER A 126 8.62 19.56 -1.87
CA SER A 126 8.08 18.21 -1.78
C SER A 126 7.67 17.88 -0.34
N MET A 127 6.49 17.29 -0.15
CA MET A 127 6.02 16.82 1.16
C MET A 127 6.95 15.78 1.79
N PHE A 128 7.85 15.14 1.03
CA PHE A 128 8.83 14.20 1.57
C PHE A 128 10.08 14.88 2.14
N MET A 129 10.27 16.18 1.88
CA MET A 129 11.46 16.94 2.28
C MET A 129 11.20 17.86 3.48
N TRP A 130 10.07 17.68 4.18
CA TRP A 130 9.71 18.56 5.30
C TRP A 130 10.69 18.46 6.46
N THR A 131 11.30 17.29 6.70
CA THR A 131 12.36 17.11 7.71
C THR A 131 13.64 17.83 7.32
N ASP A 132 14.07 17.70 6.06
CA ASP A 132 15.21 18.46 5.52
C ASP A 132 14.97 19.97 5.60
N ALA A 133 13.74 20.41 5.34
CA ALA A 133 13.37 21.82 5.42
C ALA A 133 13.38 22.37 6.84
N ILE A 134 13.24 21.53 7.87
CA ILE A 134 13.46 21.91 9.27
C ILE A 134 14.96 22.05 9.57
N GLU A 135 15.75 21.06 9.17
CA GLU A 135 17.17 20.96 9.53
C GLU A 135 18.06 21.92 8.75
N ARG A 136 17.93 21.91 7.41
CA ARG A 136 18.83 22.59 6.47
C ARG A 136 18.08 23.46 5.45
N GLY A 137 16.90 23.96 5.82
CA GLY A 137 16.03 24.75 4.95
C GLY A 137 16.76 25.80 4.09
N PRO A 138 17.60 26.70 4.66
CA PRO A 138 18.31 27.73 3.88
C PRO A 138 19.27 27.21 2.79
N GLU A 139 19.65 25.94 2.86
CA GLU A 139 20.49 25.28 1.85
C GLU A 139 19.66 24.61 0.75
N MET A 140 18.34 24.48 0.91
CA MET A 140 17.48 23.82 -0.06
C MET A 140 17.25 24.72 -1.28
N THR A 141 17.50 24.18 -2.46
CA THR A 141 17.41 24.93 -3.73
C THR A 141 16.42 24.31 -4.72
N ALA A 142 16.05 25.07 -5.75
CA ALA A 142 15.21 24.60 -6.83
C ALA A 142 15.82 23.41 -7.57
N LEU A 143 17.14 23.45 -7.83
CA LEU A 143 17.84 22.43 -8.62
C LEU A 143 18.15 21.16 -7.81
N ARG A 144 18.58 21.29 -6.56
CA ARG A 144 18.98 20.14 -5.73
C ARG A 144 17.79 19.48 -5.04
N ASP A 145 16.85 20.28 -4.53
CA ASP A 145 15.83 19.83 -3.58
C ASP A 145 14.39 20.00 -4.11
N GLY A 146 14.24 20.55 -5.31
CA GLY A 146 12.93 20.74 -5.96
C GLY A 146 12.09 21.84 -5.34
N VAL A 147 12.71 22.86 -4.73
CA VAL A 147 12.00 24.07 -4.28
C VAL A 147 11.32 24.73 -5.49
N ARG A 148 10.03 25.06 -5.36
CA ARG A 148 9.24 25.71 -6.42
C ARG A 148 8.85 27.11 -6.00
N GLY A 149 8.72 28.01 -6.98
CA GLY A 149 8.33 29.40 -6.77
C GLY A 149 9.46 30.32 -6.29
N LYS A 150 10.65 29.78 -5.99
CA LYS A 150 11.90 30.49 -5.66
C LYS A 150 13.10 29.61 -5.98
N ASP A 151 14.28 30.22 -6.11
CA ASP A 151 15.55 29.50 -6.31
C ASP A 151 16.02 28.75 -5.06
N LYS A 152 15.63 29.23 -3.87
CA LYS A 152 15.92 28.58 -2.59
C LYS A 152 14.88 28.90 -1.51
N LEU A 153 14.89 28.14 -0.43
CA LEU A 153 14.18 28.52 0.80
C LEU A 153 14.98 29.58 1.56
N ASP A 154 14.31 30.64 2.00
CA ASP A 154 14.94 31.73 2.74
C ASP A 154 15.14 31.39 4.22
N VAL A 155 14.21 30.59 4.77
CA VAL A 155 14.18 30.18 6.18
C VAL A 155 13.78 28.72 6.29
N PRO A 156 14.22 27.98 7.33
CA PRO A 156 13.74 26.64 7.58
C PRO A 156 12.32 26.64 8.13
N ILE A 157 11.66 25.48 8.07
CA ILE A 157 10.36 25.27 8.73
C ILE A 157 10.57 25.36 10.25
N LYS A 158 9.87 26.30 10.89
CA LYS A 158 9.94 26.52 12.35
C LYS A 158 8.75 25.96 13.11
N MET A 159 7.62 25.76 12.44
CA MET A 159 6.40 25.24 13.05
C MET A 159 5.64 24.42 12.02
N ILE A 160 5.13 23.27 12.44
CA ILE A 160 4.18 22.46 11.67
C ILE A 160 2.91 22.36 12.50
N TRP A 161 1.82 22.90 11.97
CA TRP A 161 0.49 22.62 12.47
C TRP A 161 -0.10 21.49 11.65
N ASN A 162 -0.29 20.32 12.27
CA ASN A 162 -1.02 19.22 11.66
C ASN A 162 -2.37 19.03 12.35
N TYR A 163 -3.46 19.25 11.63
CA TYR A 163 -4.81 18.93 12.09
C TYR A 163 -5.29 17.67 11.38
N ALA A 164 -5.10 16.52 12.03
CA ALA A 164 -5.61 15.25 11.55
C ALA A 164 -6.84 14.84 12.35
N VAL A 165 -7.97 14.66 11.67
CA VAL A 165 -9.10 13.85 12.17
C VAL A 165 -8.96 12.47 11.55
N THR A 166 -8.86 11.44 12.38
CA THR A 166 -9.09 10.06 11.96
C THR A 166 -10.60 9.86 11.76
N ALA A 167 -11.02 9.55 10.54
CA ALA A 167 -12.36 9.04 10.24
C ALA A 167 -12.29 7.62 9.69
#